data_AF-A0A2P6RW94-F1
#
_entry.id   AF-A0A2P6RW94-F1
#
_cell.length_a   1.000
_cell.length_b   1.000
_cell.length_c   1.000
_cell.angle_alpha   90.00
_cell.angle_beta   90.00
_cell.angle_gamma   90.00
#
_symmetry.space_group_name_H-M   'P 1'
#
loop_
_entity.id
_entity.type
_entity.pdbx_description
1 polymer ?
#
loop_
_entity_poly.entity_id
_entity_poly.type
_entity_poly.pdbx_seq_one_letter_code
_entity_poly.pdbx_strand_id
1 'polypeptide(L)'
;MTRFRQALVDCGLMDMGFVGSRFTWANRFTKVRLDRACQNFQWRELYPFSRVITLPLSRSDHCPLLIEVNPERPPARRSSRRFRFEEMWLNHSECSQVIKTGWLLPSTGESMTQVGRKIKQTGSLLLSWNEGVFQQRQVEMRLIQRKLDTVMAVDHQNSHFDEIKALQFRLNELLSINETYWRQRSKVQWLREGDRNTSFFHRRASNRRSRNRIKGLLTENGQWTSEPGEVTNILLQYYEASFRSEQSDPIAMNLILDCIQPRVTESMNGELMAPYSDDEIKRALFQMHPSKSPGPDGMSPCFFQKFWDVVEFDVCQAVREVLNQGDKACIGFTPYCSM
;
A
#
# COMPACT_ATOMS: atom_id res chain seq x y z
N MET A 1 18.88 -4.43 27.24
CA MET A 1 17.68 -4.15 26.41
C MET A 1 16.74 -5.33 26.24
N THR A 2 17.20 -6.59 26.25
CA THR A 2 16.34 -7.78 26.04
C THR A 2 15.21 -7.92 27.08
N ARG A 3 15.52 -7.79 28.38
CA ARG A 3 14.51 -7.86 29.46
C ARG A 3 13.43 -6.79 29.34
N PHE A 4 13.80 -5.55 29.00
CA PHE A 4 12.84 -4.47 28.78
C PHE A 4 11.92 -4.76 27.60
N ARG A 5 12.46 -5.28 26.47
CA ARG A 5 11.64 -5.69 25.33
C ARG A 5 10.68 -6.82 25.68
N GLN A 6 11.14 -7.80 26.47
CA GLN A 6 10.30 -8.90 26.93
C GLN A 6 9.14 -8.37 27.79
N ALA A 7 9.41 -7.49 28.75
CA ALA A 7 8.37 -6.87 29.56
C ALA A 7 7.33 -6.10 28.72
N LEU A 8 7.75 -5.41 27.65
CA LEU A 8 6.80 -4.77 26.74
C LEU A 8 5.93 -5.80 26.01
N VAL A 9 6.50 -6.92 25.56
CA VAL A 9 5.76 -8.00 24.90
C VAL A 9 4.77 -8.64 25.86
N ASP A 10 5.20 -8.99 27.08
CA ASP A 10 4.37 -9.64 28.10
C ASP A 10 3.17 -8.76 28.51
N CYS A 11 3.38 -7.44 28.55
CA CYS A 11 2.33 -6.47 28.86
C CYS A 11 1.50 -6.04 27.64
N GLY A 12 1.76 -6.57 26.44
CA GLY A 12 1.07 -6.16 25.20
C GLY A 12 1.30 -4.69 24.83
N LEU A 13 2.44 -4.12 25.26
CA LEU A 13 2.83 -2.74 25.04
C LEU A 13 3.72 -2.59 23.81
N MET A 14 3.59 -1.45 23.15
CA MET A 14 4.36 -1.08 21.97
C MET A 14 4.83 0.37 22.05
N ASP A 15 6.08 0.58 21.66
CA ASP A 15 6.70 1.90 21.59
C ASP A 15 5.89 2.80 20.63
N MET A 16 5.58 4.02 21.07
CA MET A 16 4.84 5.02 20.29
C MET A 16 5.71 5.74 19.24
N GLY A 17 7.03 5.56 19.31
CA GLY A 17 8.03 6.25 18.52
C GLY A 17 8.33 7.65 19.07
N PHE A 18 8.75 8.55 18.19
CA PHE A 18 9.01 9.95 18.50
C PHE A 18 8.76 10.86 17.30
N VAL A 19 8.67 12.15 17.59
CA VAL A 19 8.56 13.28 16.67
C VAL A 19 9.58 14.32 17.15
N GLY A 20 10.36 14.89 16.23
CA GLY A 20 11.51 15.73 16.58
C GLY A 20 12.78 14.90 16.83
N SER A 21 13.56 15.29 17.86
CA SER A 21 14.84 14.64 18.17
C SER A 21 14.66 13.17 18.56
N ARG A 22 15.54 12.31 18.01
CA ARG A 22 15.64 10.90 18.40
C ARG A 22 16.14 10.74 19.84
N PHE A 23 17.08 11.58 20.24
CA PHE A 23 17.74 11.49 21.55
C PHE A 23 16.95 12.22 22.61
N THR A 24 16.76 11.57 23.76
CA THR A 24 16.04 12.11 24.92
C THR A 24 16.97 12.45 26.06
N TRP A 25 18.25 12.12 25.94
CA TRP A 25 19.26 12.44 26.92
C TRP A 25 20.57 12.77 26.21
N ALA A 26 21.30 13.76 26.71
CA ALA A 26 22.59 14.17 26.18
C ALA A 26 23.53 14.64 27.30
N ASN A 27 24.78 14.19 27.23
CA ASN A 27 25.88 14.79 27.99
C ASN A 27 26.97 15.31 27.04
N ARG A 28 28.12 15.70 27.60
CA ARG A 28 29.27 16.24 26.85
C ARG A 28 29.79 15.32 25.75
N PHE A 29 29.60 14.01 25.86
CA PHE A 29 30.26 13.02 24.98
C PHE A 29 29.28 12.10 24.25
N THR A 30 28.01 12.08 24.62
CA THR A 30 27.08 11.06 24.15
C THR A 30 25.65 11.57 24.15
N LYS A 31 24.88 11.14 23.14
CA LYS A 31 23.42 11.33 23.07
C LYS A 31 22.75 9.97 23.02
N VAL A 32 21.77 9.73 23.89
CA VAL A 32 21.07 8.44 24.02
C VAL A 32 19.56 8.67 24.07
N ARG A 33 18.79 7.64 23.68
CA ARG A 33 17.33 7.60 23.87
C ARG A 33 17.00 6.68 25.04
N LEU A 34 16.84 7.26 26.22
CA LEU A 34 16.50 6.56 27.46
C LEU A 34 14.99 6.53 27.70
N ASP A 35 14.30 7.62 27.34
CA ASP A 35 12.90 7.86 27.67
C ASP A 35 11.99 7.44 26.50
N ARG A 36 10.93 6.69 26.82
CA ARG A 36 9.99 6.14 25.83
C ARG A 36 8.58 6.15 26.40
N ALA A 37 7.61 6.53 25.57
CA ALA A 37 6.20 6.24 25.86
C ALA A 37 5.78 4.97 25.12
N CYS A 38 5.03 4.12 25.81
CA CYS A 38 4.48 2.88 25.26
C CYS A 38 2.96 2.91 25.36
N GLN A 39 2.28 2.22 24.45
CA GLN A 39 0.82 2.11 24.40
C GLN A 39 0.41 0.67 24.16
N ASN A 40 -0.80 0.28 24.59
CA ASN A 40 -1.39 -1.00 24.21
C ASN A 40 -2.26 -0.84 22.95
N PHE A 41 -2.84 -1.94 22.49
CA PHE A 41 -3.69 -1.95 21.29
C PHE A 41 -4.97 -1.11 21.44
N GLN A 42 -5.63 -1.20 22.60
CA GLN A 42 -6.88 -0.48 22.88
C GLN A 42 -6.68 1.04 22.81
N TRP A 43 -5.61 1.55 23.43
CA TRP A 43 -5.23 2.96 23.35
C TRP A 43 -4.99 3.39 21.90
N ARG A 44 -4.33 2.55 21.10
CA ARG A 44 -4.04 2.87 19.69
C ARG A 44 -5.30 2.91 18.82
N GLU A 45 -6.31 2.10 19.11
CA GLU A 45 -7.60 2.17 18.42
C GLU A 45 -8.37 3.45 18.76
N LEU A 46 -8.35 3.87 20.04
CA LEU A 46 -9.00 5.10 20.49
C LEU A 46 -8.27 6.36 20.00
N TYR A 47 -6.94 6.34 20.01
CA TYR A 47 -6.07 7.48 19.71
C TYR A 47 -5.08 7.19 18.58
N PRO A 48 -5.58 6.92 17.35
CA PRO A 48 -4.75 6.47 16.23
C PRO A 48 -3.74 7.51 15.74
N PHE A 49 -3.94 8.78 16.12
CA PHE A 49 -3.08 9.89 15.74
C PHE A 49 -2.14 10.34 16.86
N SER A 50 -2.20 9.69 18.02
CA SER A 50 -1.35 10.05 19.14
C SER A 50 0.14 9.99 18.79
N ARG A 51 0.91 10.92 19.34
CA ARG A 51 2.35 11.04 19.07
C ARG A 51 3.10 11.50 20.30
N VAL A 52 4.38 11.10 20.36
CA VAL A 52 5.32 11.54 21.39
C VAL A 52 6.25 12.55 20.73
N ILE A 53 6.27 13.77 21.24
CA ILE A 53 7.14 14.84 20.78
C ILE A 53 8.29 14.96 21.77
N THR A 54 9.52 14.85 21.27
CA THR A 54 10.71 15.17 22.06
C THR A 54 10.87 16.68 22.06
N LEU A 55 10.62 17.32 23.19
CA LEU A 55 10.80 18.77 23.33
C LEU A 55 12.28 19.13 23.43
N PRO A 56 12.69 20.34 23.01
CA PRO A 56 14.08 20.77 23.07
C PRO A 56 14.67 20.68 24.49
N LEU A 57 15.98 20.42 24.55
CA LEU A 57 16.74 20.49 25.81
C LEU A 57 16.61 21.89 26.41
N SER A 58 16.39 21.91 27.73
CA SER A 58 16.42 23.15 28.51
C SER A 58 17.65 23.14 29.41
N ARG A 59 17.46 23.28 30.73
CA ARG A 59 18.54 23.22 31.73
C ARG A 59 18.86 21.79 32.19
N SER A 60 18.08 20.80 31.76
CA SER A 60 18.28 19.38 32.07
C SER A 60 19.08 18.68 30.97
N ASP A 61 19.78 17.62 31.32
CA ASP A 61 20.39 16.68 30.39
C ASP A 61 19.35 15.73 29.74
N HIS A 62 18.12 15.72 30.25
CA HIS A 62 16.96 15.06 29.64
C HIS A 62 16.08 16.02 28.82
N CYS A 63 15.59 15.52 27.68
CA CYS A 63 14.54 16.13 26.87
C CYS A 63 13.16 15.74 27.43
N PRO A 64 12.28 16.70 27.74
CA PRO A 64 10.89 16.39 28.09
C PRO A 64 10.16 15.68 26.94
N LEU A 65 9.29 14.72 27.27
CA LEU A 65 8.42 14.06 26.31
C LEU A 65 6.98 14.57 26.45
N LEU A 66 6.43 15.14 25.38
CA LEU A 66 5.04 15.52 25.30
C LEU A 66 4.25 14.42 24.57
N ILE A 67 3.22 13.87 25.21
CA ILE A 67 2.30 12.92 24.59
C ILE A 67 1.05 13.69 24.15
N GLU A 68 0.91 13.87 22.85
CA GLU A 68 -0.33 14.39 22.27
C GLU A 68 -1.26 13.22 21.98
N VAL A 69 -2.40 13.18 22.66
CA VAL A 69 -3.38 12.09 22.57
C VAL A 69 -4.37 12.32 21.43
N ASN A 70 -4.82 13.56 21.28
CA ASN A 70 -5.71 14.01 20.22
C ASN A 70 -5.10 15.23 19.51
N PRO A 71 -3.98 15.08 18.77
CA PRO A 71 -3.65 16.13 17.82
C PRO A 71 -4.86 16.25 16.90
N GLU A 72 -5.36 17.47 16.69
CA GLU A 72 -6.50 17.74 15.81
C GLU A 72 -6.36 16.85 14.57
N ARG A 73 -7.44 16.13 14.21
CA ARG A 73 -7.43 15.41 12.94
C ARG A 73 -6.98 16.45 11.91
N PRO A 74 -5.82 16.27 11.24
CA PRO A 74 -5.42 17.23 10.23
C PRO A 74 -6.63 17.41 9.33
N PRO A 75 -7.04 18.66 9.06
CA PRO A 75 -8.31 18.94 8.42
C PRO A 75 -8.43 17.98 7.25
N ALA A 76 -9.55 17.29 7.17
CA ALA A 76 -9.81 16.34 6.10
C ALA A 76 -9.84 17.13 4.80
N ARG A 77 -8.66 17.45 4.25
CA ARG A 77 -8.53 17.78 2.85
C ARG A 77 -9.11 16.56 2.19
N ARG A 78 -10.23 16.77 1.49
CA ARG A 78 -10.86 15.80 0.61
C ARG A 78 -9.83 15.51 -0.50
N SER A 79 -8.77 14.80 -0.14
CA SER A 79 -8.03 13.97 -1.07
C SER A 79 -9.12 13.07 -1.64
N SER A 80 -9.43 13.25 -2.92
CA SER A 80 -10.31 12.33 -3.63
C SER A 80 -9.82 10.94 -3.25
N ARG A 81 -10.74 10.09 -2.76
CA ARG A 81 -10.36 8.72 -2.38
C ARG A 81 -9.64 8.14 -3.59
N ARG A 82 -8.32 7.97 -3.49
CA ARG A 82 -7.54 7.43 -4.61
C ARG A 82 -8.08 6.02 -4.82
N PHE A 83 -8.52 5.75 -6.04
CA PHE A 83 -8.93 4.43 -6.43
C PHE A 83 -7.82 3.43 -6.08
N ARG A 84 -8.20 2.28 -5.52
CA ARG A 84 -7.32 1.14 -5.36
C ARG A 84 -8.13 -0.12 -5.65
N PHE A 85 -7.57 -1.00 -6.46
CA PHE A 85 -8.19 -2.28 -6.76
C PHE A 85 -8.28 -3.14 -5.49
N GLU A 86 -9.48 -3.61 -5.16
CA GLU A 86 -9.72 -4.48 -4.00
C GLU A 86 -9.76 -5.94 -4.45
N GLU A 87 -8.88 -6.78 -3.91
CA GLU A 87 -8.80 -8.20 -4.27
C GLU A 87 -10.10 -8.95 -3.96
N MET A 88 -10.87 -8.46 -2.98
CA MET A 88 -12.17 -9.02 -2.60
C MET A 88 -13.20 -9.00 -3.74
N TRP A 89 -13.05 -8.10 -4.72
CA TRP A 89 -13.93 -8.03 -5.88
C TRP A 89 -13.85 -9.27 -6.75
N LEU A 90 -12.69 -9.93 -6.80
CA LEU A 90 -12.47 -11.14 -7.59
C LEU A 90 -13.35 -12.31 -7.14
N ASN A 91 -13.84 -12.28 -5.91
CA ASN A 91 -14.71 -13.33 -5.36
C ASN A 91 -16.18 -13.16 -5.80
N HIS A 92 -16.52 -12.08 -6.53
CA HIS A 92 -17.87 -11.83 -7.00
C HIS A 92 -17.99 -12.07 -8.51
N SER A 93 -19.01 -12.79 -8.92
CA SER A 93 -19.25 -13.21 -10.32
C SER A 93 -19.29 -12.04 -11.30
N GLU A 94 -19.92 -10.93 -10.91
CA GLU A 94 -20.06 -9.72 -11.76
C GLU A 94 -18.75 -8.95 -11.98
N CYS A 95 -17.69 -9.19 -11.20
CA CYS A 95 -16.46 -8.39 -11.28
C CYS A 95 -15.84 -8.40 -12.69
N SER A 96 -15.80 -9.57 -13.33
CA SER A 96 -15.28 -9.70 -14.70
C SER A 96 -16.10 -8.88 -15.69
N GLN A 97 -17.42 -8.86 -15.53
CA GLN A 97 -18.30 -8.11 -16.41
C GLN A 97 -18.09 -6.59 -16.25
N VAL A 98 -17.96 -6.09 -15.02
CA VAL A 98 -17.69 -4.67 -14.76
C VAL A 98 -16.37 -4.24 -15.41
N ILE A 99 -15.34 -5.08 -15.35
CA ILE A 99 -14.03 -4.81 -15.95
C ILE A 99 -14.11 -4.82 -17.47
N LYS A 100 -14.76 -5.82 -18.08
CA LYS A 100 -14.97 -5.87 -19.53
C LYS A 100 -15.73 -4.65 -20.02
N THR A 101 -16.82 -4.27 -19.34
CA THR A 101 -17.59 -3.08 -19.67
C THR A 101 -16.73 -1.82 -19.63
N GLY A 102 -15.85 -1.67 -18.63
CA GLY A 102 -14.99 -0.50 -18.52
C GLY A 102 -13.83 -0.46 -19.49
N TRP A 103 -13.20 -1.60 -19.77
CA TRP A 103 -11.95 -1.69 -20.51
C TRP A 103 -12.15 -1.77 -22.03
N LEU A 104 -13.22 -2.42 -22.48
CA LEU A 104 -13.51 -2.60 -23.90
C LEU A 104 -14.19 -1.38 -24.55
N LEU A 105 -14.45 -0.33 -23.78
CA LEU A 105 -14.96 0.93 -24.32
C LEU A 105 -13.90 1.58 -25.24
N PRO A 106 -14.26 1.96 -26.48
CA PRO A 106 -13.31 2.55 -27.41
C PRO A 106 -12.69 3.83 -26.84
N SER A 107 -11.37 3.96 -26.97
CA SER A 107 -10.60 5.13 -26.60
C SER A 107 -9.78 5.63 -27.78
N THR A 108 -9.61 6.95 -27.90
CA THR A 108 -8.79 7.58 -28.95
C THR A 108 -7.51 8.18 -28.37
N GLY A 109 -6.45 8.29 -29.17
CA GLY A 109 -5.17 8.91 -28.76
C GLY A 109 -3.99 7.93 -28.79
N GLU A 110 -2.85 8.34 -28.22
CA GLU A 110 -1.66 7.49 -28.09
C GLU A 110 -1.90 6.32 -27.12
N SER A 111 -1.27 5.17 -27.35
CA SER A 111 -1.60 3.92 -26.65
C SER A 111 -1.46 4.04 -25.13
N MET A 112 -0.44 4.73 -24.62
CA MET A 112 -0.31 4.99 -23.18
C MET A 112 -1.46 5.84 -22.61
N THR A 113 -1.86 6.89 -23.32
CA THR A 113 -3.01 7.71 -22.90
C THR A 113 -4.32 6.93 -22.96
N GLN A 114 -4.46 6.02 -23.94
CA GLN A 114 -5.61 5.12 -24.02
C GLN A 114 -5.67 4.19 -22.81
N VAL A 115 -4.57 3.49 -22.48
CA VAL A 115 -4.46 2.64 -21.29
C VAL A 115 -4.78 3.43 -20.02
N GLY A 116 -4.23 4.63 -19.87
CA GLY A 116 -4.51 5.50 -18.71
C GLY A 116 -6.00 5.86 -18.59
N ARG A 117 -6.68 6.16 -19.70
CA ARG A 117 -8.13 6.42 -19.72
C ARG A 117 -8.93 5.17 -19.38
N LYS A 118 -8.60 4.02 -19.96
CA LYS A 118 -9.24 2.72 -19.69
C LYS A 118 -9.10 2.32 -18.22
N ILE A 119 -7.93 2.50 -17.61
CA ILE A 119 -7.71 2.29 -16.17
C ILE A 119 -8.62 3.19 -15.35
N LYS A 120 -8.64 4.50 -15.63
CA LYS A 120 -9.46 5.47 -14.90
C LYS A 120 -10.96 5.16 -14.99
N GLN A 121 -11.43 4.83 -16.19
CA GLN A 121 -12.81 4.47 -16.45
C GLN A 121 -13.22 3.18 -15.76
N THR A 122 -12.42 2.12 -15.93
CA THR A 122 -12.63 0.83 -15.24
C THR A 122 -12.63 1.02 -13.73
N GLY A 123 -11.70 1.81 -13.20
CA GLY A 123 -11.65 2.12 -11.78
C GLY A 123 -12.90 2.87 -11.29
N SER A 124 -13.46 3.77 -12.11
CA SER A 124 -14.67 4.51 -11.76
C SER A 124 -15.92 3.62 -11.73
N LEU A 125 -16.04 2.68 -12.68
CA LEU A 125 -17.11 1.69 -12.70
C LEU A 125 -17.00 0.71 -11.52
N LEU A 126 -15.79 0.24 -11.22
CA LEU A 126 -15.54 -0.62 -10.05
C LEU A 126 -15.90 0.07 -8.74
N LEU A 127 -15.62 1.37 -8.61
CA LEU A 127 -16.04 2.14 -7.44
C LEU A 127 -17.56 2.21 -7.33
N SER A 128 -18.26 2.61 -8.40
CA SER A 128 -19.73 2.68 -8.43
C SER A 128 -20.38 1.35 -8.06
N TRP A 129 -19.91 0.26 -8.68
CA TRP A 129 -20.37 -1.10 -8.38
C TRP A 129 -20.05 -1.52 -6.93
N ASN A 130 -18.86 -1.18 -6.43
CA ASN A 130 -18.49 -1.44 -5.04
C ASN A 130 -19.41 -0.72 -4.04
N GLU A 131 -19.87 0.49 -4.35
CA GLU A 131 -20.81 1.22 -3.50
C GLU A 131 -22.17 0.52 -3.41
N GLY A 132 -22.67 -0.02 -4.52
CA GLY A 132 -23.92 -0.78 -4.54
C GLY A 132 -23.83 -2.15 -3.85
N VAL A 133 -22.76 -2.91 -4.10
CA VAL A 133 -22.67 -4.32 -3.67
C VAL A 133 -21.99 -4.51 -2.32
N PHE A 134 -20.97 -3.72 -1.99
CA PHE A 134 -20.06 -4.01 -0.87
C PHE A 134 -20.17 -3.05 0.32
N GLN A 135 -20.80 -1.88 0.19
CA GLN A 135 -20.85 -0.90 1.29
C GLN A 135 -21.63 -1.39 2.51
N GLN A 136 -22.71 -2.15 2.30
CA GLN A 136 -23.61 -2.55 3.38
C GLN A 136 -23.22 -3.88 4.04
N ARG A 137 -22.13 -4.54 3.60
CA ARG A 137 -21.72 -5.86 4.10
C ARG A 137 -21.58 -5.95 5.62
N GLN A 138 -21.06 -4.90 6.25
CA GLN A 138 -20.91 -4.86 7.72
C GLN A 138 -22.27 -4.78 8.44
N VAL A 139 -23.24 -4.09 7.83
CA VAL A 139 -24.62 -4.05 8.32
C VAL A 139 -25.26 -5.41 8.13
N GLU A 140 -25.13 -5.99 6.93
CA GLU A 140 -25.64 -7.31 6.58
C GLU A 140 -25.13 -8.39 7.53
N MET A 141 -23.82 -8.43 7.81
CA MET A 141 -23.24 -9.36 8.79
C MET A 141 -23.86 -9.23 10.18
N ARG A 142 -24.07 -8.00 10.67
CA ARG A 142 -24.73 -7.77 11.97
C ARG A 142 -26.18 -8.23 11.97
N LEU A 143 -26.90 -8.01 10.87
CA LEU A 143 -28.28 -8.46 10.73
C LEU A 143 -28.37 -9.98 10.67
N ILE A 144 -27.51 -10.64 9.90
CA ILE A 144 -27.44 -12.11 9.82
C ILE A 144 -27.09 -12.70 11.18
N GLN A 145 -26.12 -12.13 11.90
CA GLN A 145 -25.76 -12.61 13.25
C GLN A 145 -26.94 -12.50 14.20
N ARG A 146 -27.61 -11.33 14.26
CA ARG A 146 -28.82 -11.16 15.10
C ARG A 146 -29.92 -12.14 14.73
N LYS A 147 -30.12 -12.39 13.44
CA LYS A 147 -31.15 -13.32 12.96
C LYS A 147 -30.81 -14.77 13.35
N LEU A 148 -29.55 -15.17 13.24
CA LEU A 148 -29.06 -16.46 13.75
C LEU A 148 -29.31 -16.57 15.26
N ASP A 149 -28.98 -15.55 16.04
CA ASP A 149 -29.19 -15.54 17.49
C ASP A 149 -30.68 -15.72 17.83
N THR A 150 -31.58 -15.06 17.09
CA THR A 150 -33.04 -15.21 17.26
C THR A 150 -33.52 -16.62 16.91
N VAL A 151 -33.13 -17.17 15.76
CA VAL A 151 -33.59 -18.50 15.31
C VAL A 151 -33.05 -19.61 16.21
N MET A 152 -31.84 -19.44 16.75
CA MET A 152 -31.23 -20.37 17.71
C MET A 152 -31.88 -20.33 19.11
N ALA A 153 -32.61 -19.26 19.44
CA ALA A 153 -33.27 -19.11 20.74
C ALA A 153 -34.68 -19.71 20.80
N VAL A 154 -35.25 -20.13 19.66
CA VAL A 154 -36.60 -20.70 19.56
C VAL A 154 -36.50 -22.22 19.43
N ASP A 155 -37.54 -22.95 19.89
CA ASP A 155 -37.62 -24.41 19.76
C ASP A 155 -37.47 -24.88 18.30
N HIS A 156 -36.84 -26.04 18.13
CA HIS A 156 -36.38 -26.53 16.84
C HIS A 156 -37.55 -26.90 15.91
N GLN A 157 -37.60 -26.29 14.73
CA GLN A 157 -38.53 -26.63 13.64
C GLN A 157 -37.73 -26.97 12.38
N ASN A 158 -38.26 -27.86 11.52
CA ASN A 158 -37.56 -28.25 10.28
C ASN A 158 -37.28 -27.04 9.36
N SER A 159 -38.16 -26.03 9.34
CA SER A 159 -37.95 -24.76 8.61
C SER A 159 -36.77 -23.95 9.14
N HIS A 160 -36.46 -24.03 10.44
CA HIS A 160 -35.33 -23.33 11.05
C HIS A 160 -33.99 -23.92 10.57
N PHE A 161 -33.92 -25.22 10.27
CA PHE A 161 -32.69 -25.86 9.84
C PHE A 161 -32.18 -25.32 8.50
N ASP A 162 -33.06 -25.20 7.50
CA ASP A 162 -32.72 -24.66 6.19
C ASP A 162 -32.38 -23.17 6.27
N GLU A 163 -33.11 -22.40 7.10
CA GLU A 163 -32.84 -20.98 7.33
C GLU A 163 -31.48 -20.77 8.03
N ILE A 164 -31.15 -21.55 9.05
CA ILE A 164 -29.85 -21.50 9.73
C ILE A 164 -28.73 -21.80 8.72
N LYS A 165 -28.88 -22.85 7.90
CA LYS A 165 -27.89 -23.18 6.88
C LYS A 165 -27.70 -22.06 5.87
N ALA A 166 -28.78 -21.45 5.38
CA ALA A 166 -28.71 -20.33 4.45
C ALA A 166 -28.01 -19.11 5.06
N LEU A 167 -28.34 -18.76 6.32
CA LEU A 167 -27.71 -17.66 7.04
C LEU A 167 -26.24 -17.92 7.35
N GLN A 168 -25.88 -19.14 7.77
CA GLN A 168 -24.49 -19.54 7.99
C GLN A 168 -23.68 -19.49 6.69
N PHE A 169 -24.24 -19.99 5.59
CA PHE A 169 -23.61 -19.92 4.28
C PHE A 169 -23.30 -18.46 3.91
N ARG A 170 -24.31 -17.59 3.98
CA ARG A 170 -24.15 -16.17 3.66
C ARG A 170 -23.18 -15.45 4.60
N LEU A 171 -23.19 -15.77 5.89
CA LEU A 171 -22.24 -15.21 6.85
C LEU A 171 -20.80 -15.62 6.52
N ASN A 172 -20.58 -16.89 6.17
CA ASN A 172 -19.26 -17.38 5.77
C ASN A 172 -18.76 -16.70 4.48
N GLU A 173 -19.63 -16.45 3.51
CA GLU A 173 -19.28 -15.65 2.31
C GLU A 173 -18.80 -14.25 2.70
N LEU A 174 -19.59 -13.53 3.51
CA LEU A 174 -19.24 -12.16 3.94
C LEU A 174 -17.94 -12.12 4.76
N LEU A 175 -17.71 -13.13 5.61
CA LEU A 175 -16.47 -13.28 6.36
C LEU A 175 -15.26 -13.50 5.43
N SER A 176 -15.39 -14.36 4.42
CA SER A 176 -14.34 -14.61 3.41
C SER A 176 -13.97 -13.33 2.62
N ILE A 177 -14.98 -12.55 2.23
CA ILE A 177 -14.76 -11.24 1.56
C ILE A 177 -14.02 -10.27 2.50
N ASN A 178 -14.41 -10.19 3.77
CA ASN A 178 -13.72 -9.34 4.76
C ASN A 178 -12.30 -9.80 5.07
N GLU A 179 -12.07 -11.10 5.13
CA GLU A 179 -10.75 -11.66 5.30
C GLU A 179 -9.82 -11.24 4.17
N THR A 180 -10.26 -11.38 2.91
CA THR A 180 -9.52 -10.92 1.74
C THR A 180 -9.21 -9.41 1.82
N TYR A 181 -10.21 -8.60 2.19
CA TYR A 181 -10.05 -7.15 2.36
C TYR A 181 -8.98 -6.77 3.39
N TRP A 182 -8.97 -7.44 4.55
CA TRP A 182 -7.99 -7.16 5.61
C TRP A 182 -6.62 -7.77 5.34
N ARG A 183 -6.57 -8.95 4.72
CA ARG A 183 -5.34 -9.59 4.25
C ARG A 183 -4.58 -8.67 3.31
N GLN A 184 -5.25 -8.12 2.30
CA GLN A 184 -4.65 -7.18 1.33
C GLN A 184 -4.02 -5.95 2.03
N ARG A 185 -4.67 -5.40 3.05
CA ARG A 185 -4.20 -4.23 3.82
C ARG A 185 -3.06 -4.56 4.77
N SER A 186 -3.05 -5.75 5.36
CA SER A 186 -2.03 -6.21 6.28
C SER A 186 -0.66 -6.47 5.60
N LYS A 187 -0.68 -6.72 4.27
CA LYS A 187 0.47 -7.14 3.46
C LYS A 187 1.20 -8.37 4.06
N VAL A 188 0.43 -9.29 4.64
CA VAL A 188 0.93 -10.60 5.09
C VAL A 188 0.95 -11.55 3.89
N GLN A 189 2.09 -12.19 3.63
CA GLN A 189 2.23 -13.17 2.53
C GLN A 189 2.31 -14.62 3.04
N TRP A 190 2.69 -14.83 4.30
CA TRP A 190 3.08 -16.15 4.81
C TRP A 190 2.00 -16.88 5.63
N LEU A 191 0.88 -16.24 5.95
CA LEU A 191 -0.23 -16.98 6.56
C LEU A 191 -0.85 -17.86 5.47
N ARG A 192 -0.54 -19.16 5.51
CA ARG A 192 -1.29 -20.20 4.80
C ARG A 192 -2.74 -20.18 5.31
N GLU A 193 -3.67 -20.34 4.38
CA GLU A 193 -5.13 -20.16 4.45
C GLU A 193 -5.84 -21.10 5.44
N GLY A 194 -5.47 -21.08 6.73
CA GLY A 194 -5.93 -22.06 7.71
C GLY A 194 -6.56 -21.50 9.00
N ASP A 195 -6.36 -20.22 9.33
CA ASP A 195 -6.89 -19.65 10.56
C ASP A 195 -7.65 -18.34 10.28
N ARG A 196 -8.94 -18.30 10.66
CA ARG A 196 -9.90 -17.20 10.42
C ARG A 196 -9.56 -15.98 11.27
N ASN A 197 -8.40 -15.38 11.04
CA ASN A 197 -7.85 -14.38 11.95
C ASN A 197 -8.02 -12.95 11.41
N THR A 198 -9.28 -12.55 11.19
CA THR A 198 -9.63 -11.16 10.83
C THR A 198 -9.08 -10.16 11.85
N SER A 199 -9.07 -10.52 13.13
CA SER A 199 -8.53 -9.69 14.21
C SER A 199 -7.03 -9.43 14.07
N PHE A 200 -6.25 -10.44 13.69
CA PHE A 200 -4.81 -10.31 13.42
C PHE A 200 -4.55 -9.40 12.21
N PHE A 201 -5.26 -9.63 11.10
CA PHE A 201 -5.11 -8.79 9.91
C PHE A 201 -5.51 -7.34 10.18
N HIS A 202 -6.60 -7.12 10.94
CA HIS A 202 -7.04 -5.80 11.38
C HIS A 202 -5.96 -5.11 12.23
N ARG A 203 -5.48 -5.79 13.28
CA ARG A 203 -4.41 -5.29 14.17
C ARG A 203 -3.16 -4.91 13.39
N ARG A 204 -2.72 -5.76 12.47
CA ARG A 204 -1.52 -5.53 11.65
C ARG A 204 -1.70 -4.40 10.64
N ALA A 205 -2.85 -4.34 9.96
CA ALA A 205 -3.18 -3.27 9.03
C ALA A 205 -3.20 -1.91 9.74
N SER A 206 -3.83 -1.84 10.92
CA SER A 206 -3.86 -0.64 11.77
C SER A 206 -2.47 -0.23 12.25
N ASN A 207 -1.64 -1.19 12.69
CA ASN A 207 -0.25 -0.92 13.07
C ASN A 207 0.57 -0.39 11.88
N ARG A 208 0.46 -1.02 10.70
CA ARG A 208 1.13 -0.57 9.48
C ARG A 208 0.68 0.84 9.07
N ARG A 209 -0.62 1.16 9.14
CA ARG A 209 -1.15 2.49 8.85
C ARG A 209 -0.56 3.55 9.79
N SER A 210 -0.49 3.26 11.08
CA SER A 210 0.11 4.16 12.07
C SER A 210 1.62 4.34 11.85
N ARG A 211 2.35 3.25 11.64
CA ARG A 211 3.81 3.26 11.45
C ARG A 211 4.24 3.93 10.15
N ASN A 212 3.49 3.72 9.07
CA ASN A 212 3.82 4.28 7.75
C ASN A 212 3.28 5.71 7.56
N ARG A 213 2.56 6.26 8.55
CA ARG A 213 2.13 7.66 8.51
C ARG A 213 3.34 8.56 8.74
N ILE A 214 3.67 9.38 7.75
CA ILE A 214 4.65 10.46 7.90
C ILE A 214 4.04 11.48 8.89
N LYS A 215 4.62 11.57 10.09
CA LYS A 215 4.19 12.51 11.14
C LYS A 215 4.74 13.93 10.92
N GLY A 216 5.77 14.04 10.09
CA GLY A 216 6.56 15.22 9.80
C GLY A 216 7.97 14.82 9.38
N LEU A 217 8.76 15.80 8.93
CA LEU A 217 10.16 15.64 8.54
C LEU A 217 10.99 16.77 9.16
N LEU A 218 12.30 16.55 9.27
CA LEU A 218 13.26 17.59 9.63
C LEU A 218 13.65 18.36 8.38
N THR A 219 13.65 19.68 8.45
CA THR A 219 14.25 20.56 7.45
C THR A 219 15.78 20.51 7.56
N GLU A 220 16.47 21.03 6.54
CA GLU A 220 17.94 21.17 6.55
C GLU A 220 18.44 22.01 7.73
N ASN A 221 17.63 22.97 8.18
CA ASN A 221 17.90 23.81 9.34
C ASN A 221 17.64 23.10 10.69
N GLY A 222 17.37 21.79 10.66
CA GLY A 222 17.08 21.00 11.86
C GLY A 222 15.72 21.28 12.51
N GLN A 223 14.83 22.03 11.84
CA GLN A 223 13.50 22.33 12.34
C GLN A 223 12.52 21.22 11.94
N TRP A 224 11.68 20.78 12.88
CA TRP A 224 10.67 19.78 12.58
C TRP A 224 9.43 20.44 11.95
N THR A 225 9.02 19.98 10.78
CA THR A 225 7.78 20.40 10.14
C THR A 225 6.79 19.24 9.97
N SER A 226 5.51 19.52 10.21
CA SER A 226 4.39 18.64 9.87
C SER A 226 3.45 19.26 8.85
N GLU A 227 3.84 20.39 8.24
CA GLU A 227 3.06 21.10 7.24
C GLU A 227 3.11 20.34 5.91
N PRO A 228 1.97 19.97 5.30
CA PRO A 228 1.97 19.09 4.12
C PRO A 228 2.71 19.65 2.90
N GLY A 229 2.69 20.98 2.69
CA GLY A 229 3.41 21.64 1.61
C GLY A 229 4.92 21.48 1.77
N GLU A 230 5.44 21.89 2.93
CA GLU A 230 6.85 21.76 3.29
C GLU A 230 7.34 20.30 3.26
N VAL A 231 6.57 19.36 3.83
CA VAL A 231 6.92 17.92 3.80
C VAL A 231 7.03 17.43 2.35
N THR A 232 6.15 17.87 1.46
CA THR A 232 6.19 17.50 0.04
C THR A 232 7.45 18.09 -0.62
N ASN A 233 7.76 19.36 -0.36
CA ASN A 233 8.94 20.02 -0.91
C ASN A 233 10.24 19.37 -0.45
N ILE A 234 10.36 19.03 0.85
CA ILE A 234 11.52 18.31 1.39
C ILE A 234 11.73 16.97 0.65
N LEU A 235 10.65 16.21 0.46
CA LEU A 235 10.73 14.93 -0.26
C LEU A 235 11.15 15.12 -1.72
N LEU A 236 10.58 16.12 -2.41
CA LEU A 236 10.91 16.42 -3.80
C LEU A 236 12.38 16.81 -3.93
N GLN A 237 12.86 17.76 -3.12
CA GLN A 237 14.25 18.22 -3.12
C GLN A 237 15.22 17.08 -2.81
N TYR A 238 14.92 16.25 -1.80
CA TYR A 238 15.74 15.10 -1.43
C TYR A 238 15.89 14.12 -2.59
N TYR A 239 14.79 13.71 -3.22
CA TYR A 239 14.85 12.76 -4.33
C TYR A 239 15.42 13.41 -5.60
N GLU A 240 15.11 14.68 -5.88
CA GLU A 240 15.71 15.40 -7.00
C GLU A 240 17.24 15.45 -6.87
N ALA A 241 17.75 15.77 -5.69
CA ALA A 241 19.20 15.74 -5.43
C ALA A 241 19.77 14.32 -5.53
N SER A 242 19.07 13.32 -4.98
CA SER A 242 19.50 11.91 -5.03
C SER A 242 19.53 11.32 -6.43
N PHE A 243 18.67 11.79 -7.35
CA PHE A 243 18.61 11.35 -8.73
C PHE A 243 19.29 12.33 -9.70
N ARG A 244 19.85 13.43 -9.20
CA ARG A 244 20.64 14.35 -10.01
C ARG A 244 21.98 13.68 -10.32
N SER A 245 22.32 13.56 -11.60
CA SER A 245 23.65 13.09 -11.96
C SER A 245 24.68 14.10 -11.48
N GLU A 246 25.68 13.65 -10.73
CA GLU A 246 26.88 14.45 -10.51
C GLU A 246 27.61 14.61 -11.85
N GLN A 247 28.33 15.73 -12.03
CA GLN A 247 29.11 15.96 -13.23
C GLN A 247 30.17 14.85 -13.35
N SER A 248 29.96 13.91 -14.27
CA SER A 248 30.94 12.89 -14.60
C SER A 248 31.96 13.48 -15.55
N ASP A 249 33.25 13.33 -15.24
CA ASP A 249 34.32 13.56 -16.20
C ASP A 249 34.25 12.47 -17.28
N PRO A 250 33.93 12.80 -18.55
CA PRO A 250 33.81 11.82 -19.63
C PRO A 250 35.13 11.09 -19.89
N ILE A 251 36.26 11.76 -19.66
CA ILE A 251 37.60 11.21 -19.91
C ILE A 251 37.90 10.14 -18.86
N ALA A 252 37.66 10.43 -17.58
CA ALA A 252 37.83 9.46 -16.50
C ALA A 252 36.90 8.25 -16.66
N MET A 253 35.64 8.47 -17.07
CA MET A 253 34.69 7.39 -17.31
C MET A 253 35.16 6.46 -18.44
N ASN A 254 35.59 7.01 -19.57
CA ASN A 254 36.09 6.22 -20.70
C ASN A 254 37.34 5.41 -20.33
N LEU A 255 38.30 6.01 -19.59
CA LEU A 255 39.49 5.29 -19.11
C LEU A 255 39.14 4.10 -18.21
N ILE A 256 38.12 4.24 -17.36
CA ILE A 256 37.62 3.14 -16.52
C ILE A 256 36.94 2.07 -17.37
N LEU A 257 36.08 2.47 -18.32
CA LEU A 257 35.38 1.54 -19.22
C LEU A 257 36.36 0.75 -20.11
N ASP A 258 37.44 1.38 -20.58
CA ASP A 258 38.49 0.74 -21.38
C ASP A 258 39.25 -0.34 -20.60
N CYS A 259 39.30 -0.23 -19.27
CA CYS A 259 39.90 -1.25 -18.40
C CYS A 259 38.97 -2.45 -18.15
N ILE A 260 37.69 -2.37 -18.51
CA ILE A 260 36.72 -3.44 -18.31
C ILE A 260 36.72 -4.34 -19.56
N GLN A 261 37.10 -5.60 -19.38
CA GLN A 261 37.00 -6.57 -20.46
C GLN A 261 35.52 -6.84 -20.83
N PRO A 262 35.13 -6.69 -22.10
CA PRO A 262 33.79 -7.04 -22.56
C PRO A 262 33.50 -8.52 -22.30
N ARG A 263 32.41 -8.79 -21.57
CA ARG A 263 31.92 -10.15 -21.28
C ARG A 263 30.69 -10.55 -22.09
N VAL A 264 30.04 -9.56 -22.71
CA VAL A 264 28.86 -9.75 -23.56
C VAL A 264 29.36 -10.07 -24.97
N THR A 265 29.04 -11.26 -25.46
CA THR A 265 29.38 -11.66 -26.84
C THR A 265 28.49 -10.94 -27.85
N GLU A 266 28.89 -10.91 -29.12
CA GLU A 266 28.08 -10.30 -30.18
C GLU A 266 26.69 -10.97 -30.30
N SER A 267 26.61 -12.29 -30.09
CA SER A 267 25.34 -13.01 -30.02
C SER A 267 24.46 -12.54 -28.85
N MET A 268 25.04 -12.39 -27.66
CA MET A 268 24.31 -11.88 -26.49
C MET A 268 23.87 -10.42 -26.70
N ASN A 269 24.72 -9.61 -27.35
CA ASN A 269 24.38 -8.24 -27.68
C ASN A 269 23.22 -8.18 -28.71
N GLY A 270 23.22 -9.09 -29.70
CA GLY A 270 22.11 -9.24 -30.63
C GLY A 270 20.79 -9.61 -29.94
N GLU A 271 20.84 -10.49 -28.93
CA GLU A 271 19.67 -10.81 -28.09
C GLU A 271 19.22 -9.62 -27.24
N LEU A 272 20.14 -8.88 -26.62
CA LEU A 272 19.84 -7.71 -25.78
C LEU A 272 19.27 -6.53 -26.57
N MET A 273 19.57 -6.46 -27.87
CA MET A 273 19.08 -5.43 -28.80
C MET A 273 17.84 -5.87 -29.59
N ALA A 274 17.33 -7.09 -29.34
CA ALA A 274 16.13 -7.59 -30.00
C ALA A 274 14.88 -6.77 -29.60
N PRO A 275 13.86 -6.67 -30.47
CA PRO A 275 12.64 -5.95 -30.13
C PRO A 275 11.86 -6.67 -29.02
N TYR A 276 11.28 -5.90 -28.10
CA TYR A 276 10.47 -6.43 -27.02
C TYR A 276 9.25 -7.20 -27.53
N SER A 277 9.13 -8.46 -27.09
CA SER A 277 8.02 -9.34 -27.41
C SER A 277 6.89 -9.27 -26.38
N ASP A 278 5.66 -9.59 -26.80
CA ASP A 278 4.50 -9.63 -25.91
C ASP A 278 4.66 -10.70 -24.82
N ASP A 279 5.38 -11.79 -25.12
CA ASP A 279 5.73 -12.83 -24.17
C ASP A 279 6.71 -12.34 -23.09
N GLU A 280 7.66 -11.46 -23.43
CA GLU A 280 8.53 -10.83 -22.44
C GLU A 280 7.77 -9.91 -21.52
N ILE A 281 6.88 -9.08 -22.08
CA ILE A 281 6.02 -8.16 -21.33
C ILE A 281 5.14 -8.96 -20.35
N LYS A 282 4.51 -10.03 -20.85
CA LYS A 282 3.70 -10.93 -20.04
C LYS A 282 4.53 -11.60 -18.94
N ARG A 283 5.70 -12.17 -19.27
CA ARG A 283 6.58 -12.81 -18.27
C ARG A 283 7.01 -11.83 -17.18
N ALA A 284 7.42 -10.61 -17.55
CA ALA A 284 7.81 -9.58 -16.60
C ALA A 284 6.67 -9.22 -15.64
N LEU A 285 5.45 -9.06 -16.16
CA LEU A 285 4.26 -8.80 -15.35
C LEU A 285 3.91 -9.96 -14.40
N PHE A 286 4.00 -11.21 -14.88
CA PHE A 286 3.65 -12.40 -14.10
C PHE A 286 4.71 -12.81 -13.08
N GLN A 287 5.95 -12.36 -13.23
CA GLN A 287 6.98 -12.48 -12.19
C GLN A 287 6.68 -11.62 -10.95
N MET A 288 5.84 -10.58 -11.08
CA MET A 288 5.43 -9.75 -9.95
C MET A 288 4.47 -10.51 -9.03
N HIS A 289 4.68 -10.43 -7.71
CA HIS A 289 3.72 -11.00 -6.77
C HIS A 289 2.37 -10.25 -6.86
N PRO A 290 1.21 -10.94 -6.98
CA PRO A 290 -0.09 -10.30 -7.23
C PRO A 290 -0.45 -9.19 -6.23
N SER A 291 -0.15 -9.42 -4.94
CA SER A 291 -0.46 -8.49 -3.84
C SER A 291 0.58 -7.38 -3.62
N LYS A 292 1.46 -7.08 -4.58
CA LYS A 292 2.37 -5.92 -4.49
C LYS A 292 1.60 -4.59 -4.45
N SER A 293 2.30 -3.52 -4.10
CA SER A 293 1.67 -2.21 -3.97
C SER A 293 1.22 -1.70 -5.34
N PRO A 294 -0.02 -1.20 -5.47
CA PRO A 294 -0.47 -0.56 -6.70
C PRO A 294 0.26 0.76 -6.93
N GLY A 295 0.28 1.19 -8.20
CA GLY A 295 0.91 2.42 -8.64
C GLY A 295 0.06 3.64 -8.30
N PRO A 296 0.40 4.81 -8.88
CA PRO A 296 -0.44 6.00 -8.82
C PRO A 296 -1.85 5.77 -9.38
N ASP A 297 -1.96 4.85 -10.34
CA ASP A 297 -3.18 4.42 -11.02
C ASP A 297 -4.16 3.62 -10.14
N GLY A 298 -3.69 3.05 -9.04
CA GLY A 298 -4.50 2.25 -8.13
C GLY A 298 -4.67 0.78 -8.53
N MET A 299 -4.17 0.34 -9.69
CA MET A 299 -4.24 -1.05 -10.13
C MET A 299 -3.04 -1.84 -9.59
N SER A 300 -3.31 -2.98 -8.96
CA SER A 300 -2.27 -3.90 -8.50
C SER A 300 -1.92 -4.92 -9.58
N PRO A 301 -0.74 -5.57 -9.55
CA PRO A 301 -0.40 -6.64 -10.50
C PRO A 301 -1.47 -7.75 -10.59
N CYS A 302 -2.16 -8.04 -9.49
CA CYS A 302 -3.29 -8.97 -9.47
C CYS A 302 -4.39 -8.66 -10.50
N PHE A 303 -4.66 -7.37 -10.79
CA PHE A 303 -5.65 -6.97 -11.79
C PHE A 303 -5.19 -7.42 -13.18
N PHE A 304 -3.98 -7.00 -13.59
CA PHE A 304 -3.45 -7.31 -14.91
C PHE A 304 -3.23 -8.81 -15.12
N GLN A 305 -2.80 -9.54 -14.08
CA GLN A 305 -2.61 -10.99 -14.15
C GLN A 305 -3.93 -11.76 -14.28
N LYS A 306 -5.00 -11.32 -13.58
CA LYS A 306 -6.31 -11.99 -13.60
C LYS A 306 -7.14 -11.68 -14.84
N PHE A 307 -6.98 -10.48 -15.40
CA PHE A 307 -7.74 -10.02 -16.56
C PHE A 307 -6.85 -9.83 -17.79
N TRP A 308 -5.75 -10.59 -17.88
CA TRP A 308 -4.78 -10.49 -18.96
C TRP A 308 -5.46 -10.61 -20.32
N ASP A 309 -6.35 -11.59 -20.51
CA ASP A 309 -7.08 -11.81 -21.77
C ASP A 309 -7.93 -10.60 -22.22
N VAL A 310 -8.26 -9.68 -21.30
CA VAL A 310 -9.01 -8.45 -21.59
C VAL A 310 -8.09 -7.28 -21.88
N VAL A 311 -6.93 -7.21 -21.22
CA VAL A 311 -6.04 -6.04 -21.22
C VAL A 311 -4.77 -6.21 -22.06
N GLU A 312 -4.44 -7.44 -22.45
CA GLU A 312 -3.18 -7.85 -23.09
C GLU A 312 -2.83 -6.96 -24.28
N PHE A 313 -3.76 -6.79 -25.22
CA PHE A 313 -3.53 -6.03 -26.44
C PHE A 313 -3.13 -4.57 -26.15
N ASP A 314 -3.96 -3.86 -25.36
CA ASP A 314 -3.74 -2.45 -25.04
C ASP A 314 -2.43 -2.25 -24.25
N VAL A 315 -2.16 -3.13 -23.28
CA VAL A 315 -0.98 -3.05 -22.42
C VAL A 315 0.29 -3.34 -23.21
N CYS A 316 0.31 -4.41 -24.01
CA CYS A 316 1.49 -4.78 -24.79
C CYS A 316 1.81 -3.73 -25.86
N GLN A 317 0.78 -3.20 -26.53
CA GLN A 317 0.96 -2.11 -27.49
C GLN A 317 1.57 -0.88 -26.80
N ALA A 318 1.01 -0.44 -25.67
CA ALA A 318 1.48 0.74 -24.98
C ALA A 318 2.91 0.58 -24.43
N VAL A 319 3.25 -0.60 -23.89
CA VAL A 319 4.61 -0.89 -23.39
C VAL A 319 5.63 -0.90 -24.52
N ARG A 320 5.33 -1.54 -25.66
CA ARG A 320 6.24 -1.55 -26.82
C ARG A 320 6.49 -0.15 -27.37
N GLU A 321 5.45 0.68 -27.47
CA GLU A 321 5.59 2.07 -27.92
C GLU A 321 6.53 2.86 -27.00
N VAL A 322 6.35 2.75 -25.67
CA VAL A 322 7.22 3.44 -24.69
C VAL A 322 8.66 2.96 -24.76
N LEU A 323 8.88 1.65 -24.78
CA LEU A 323 10.23 1.08 -24.74
C LEU A 323 11.01 1.36 -26.03
N ASN A 324 10.33 1.44 -27.18
CA ASN A 324 10.98 1.67 -28.46
C ASN A 324 11.14 3.16 -28.82
N GLN A 325 10.23 4.04 -28.39
CA GLN A 325 10.27 5.46 -28.75
C GLN A 325 11.03 6.31 -27.71
N GLY A 326 11.37 5.75 -26.54
CA GLY A 326 12.17 6.42 -25.51
C GLY A 326 11.46 7.64 -24.88
N ASP A 327 10.16 7.79 -25.10
CA ASP A 327 9.46 9.02 -24.77
C ASP A 327 9.19 9.12 -23.26
N LYS A 328 9.93 10.01 -22.61
CA LYS A 328 10.00 10.18 -21.14
C LYS A 328 8.75 10.86 -20.56
N ALA A 329 7.81 11.31 -21.40
CA ALA A 329 6.69 12.15 -20.99
C ALA A 329 5.56 11.41 -20.24
N CYS A 330 5.48 10.07 -20.33
CA CYS A 330 4.32 9.31 -19.83
C CYS A 330 4.58 8.39 -18.62
N ILE A 331 5.76 8.47 -17.99
CA ILE A 331 6.20 7.59 -16.88
C ILE A 331 5.37 7.79 -15.58
N GLY A 332 4.41 8.73 -15.56
CA GLY A 332 3.50 8.94 -14.43
C GLY A 332 2.40 7.88 -14.27
N PHE A 333 2.15 7.01 -15.25
CA PHE A 333 1.02 6.07 -15.20
C PHE A 333 1.37 4.67 -14.67
N THR A 334 2.62 4.22 -14.77
CA THR A 334 3.06 2.91 -14.24
C THR A 334 4.57 2.88 -14.03
N PRO A 335 5.09 2.97 -12.79
CA PRO A 335 6.52 2.85 -12.52
C PRO A 335 7.01 1.39 -12.52
N TYR A 336 6.37 0.49 -13.28
CA TYR A 336 6.65 -0.94 -13.22
C TYR A 336 7.69 -1.43 -14.24
N CYS A 337 8.20 -0.55 -15.10
CA CYS A 337 9.27 -0.85 -16.07
C CYS A 337 10.51 0.00 -15.80
N SER A 338 11.01 -0.07 -14.57
CA SER A 338 12.36 0.35 -14.23
C SER A 338 12.95 -0.75 -13.36
N MET A 339 13.44 -1.81 -14.01
CA MET A 339 14.47 -2.67 -13.43
C MET A 339 15.82 -2.20 -13.94
#